data_AF-J9DCG2-F1
#
_entry.id   AF-J9DCG2-F1
#
_cell.length_a   1.000
_cell.length_b   1.000
_cell.length_c   1.000
_cell.angle_alpha   90.00
_cell.angle_beta   90.00
_cell.angle_gamma   90.00
#
_symmetry.space_group_name_H-M   'P 1'
#
loop_
_entity.id
_entity.type
_entity.pdbx_description
1 polymer ?
#
loop_
_entity_poly.entity_id
_entity_poly.type
_entity_poly.pdbx_seq_one_letter_code
_entity_poly.pdbx_strand_id
1 'polypeptide(L)'
;MTTSCSDDDDEVSAANFSLSQKEVATNAEGGKENVTVTSDVEWVAKTSEPWLNISPASGTGSTECVITIDAALKNEVRNAEICFIPKGQNPDTIRVTQLGYDKMIYVKKTEVKLKASEPYEKRFFVAEITTNVPFEVQTEYLTEKDDVLLSDWIRLERKNKPSFNLESARPQTLKIRFEWDMNPEWIQREAKINFVPTQESDKEAKITPIKVIQEASPVITDDRSGDSLAILTIRERLHSEVAIDPSENMNYWECISLWERTDKNLPCQEAIGRVRSLNFTMLKIKESIPQEVKYLKYLETFKVYGNENTMLLDIKLGSELCELKYLKHLQIGGYGLSGLPDDFGRLKTLESLDLSANNFTEIPAVLNQNNFPNLKKLVFNGNRRWTISNLQDTKYNKDTEIGLHMNLNQTPNEINPLFLWENLEELILSYNYLEGTLPEYEDMPAYTDADLEKYFGEHATDTLSYLVENNIPKIMPNMKHLTLNLNFLTGPMPKWLLYHPHFLDWFPEILIFNQQENAFDSKGVPVKFSNQPINFDYYFEAFPLYRDKYEMNGDAESELPEAL
;
A
#
# COMPACT_ATOMS: atom_id res chain seq x y z
N MET A 1 44.98 -83.71 76.52
CA MET A 1 45.14 -82.44 77.24
C MET A 1 46.22 -81.66 76.53
N THR A 2 46.11 -80.42 76.08
CA THR A 2 45.04 -79.41 75.92
C THR A 2 45.81 -78.18 75.43
N THR A 3 45.36 -77.55 74.33
CA THR A 3 45.57 -76.15 73.85
C THR A 3 45.29 -76.20 72.35
N SER A 4 44.16 -75.79 71.77
CA SER A 4 43.35 -74.56 71.89
C SER A 4 44.14 -73.27 71.62
N CYS A 5 44.06 -72.80 70.38
CA CYS A 5 43.98 -71.38 70.05
C CYS A 5 42.76 -71.19 69.14
N SER A 6 41.96 -70.21 69.53
CA SER A 6 40.87 -69.55 68.82
C SER A 6 41.38 -68.68 67.66
N ASP A 7 40.44 -67.95 67.06
CA ASP A 7 40.58 -66.83 66.12
C ASP A 7 40.28 -67.29 64.67
N ASP A 8 39.44 -66.64 63.89
CA ASP A 8 38.49 -65.55 64.07
C ASP A 8 37.62 -65.68 62.81
N ASP A 9 36.34 -66.01 62.96
CA ASP A 9 35.39 -65.77 61.88
C ASP A 9 34.51 -64.63 62.37
N ASP A 10 34.92 -63.43 61.98
CA ASP A 10 34.12 -62.22 61.96
C ASP A 10 32.72 -62.55 61.43
N GLU A 11 31.73 -62.61 62.32
CA GLU A 11 30.34 -62.37 61.95
C GLU A 11 30.28 -60.93 61.43
N VAL A 12 30.45 -60.78 60.12
CA VAL A 12 30.12 -59.57 59.39
C VAL A 12 28.64 -59.32 59.63
N SER A 13 28.32 -58.46 60.58
CA SER A 13 26.98 -57.91 60.77
C SER A 13 26.52 -57.42 59.40
N ALA A 14 25.44 -58.02 58.88
CA ALA A 14 24.84 -57.59 57.63
C ALA A 14 24.47 -56.11 57.78
N ALA A 15 25.31 -55.26 57.22
CA ALA A 15 25.22 -53.84 57.39
C ALA A 15 23.97 -53.34 56.64
N ASN A 16 23.10 -52.65 57.35
CA ASN A 16 21.74 -52.34 56.88
C ASN A 16 21.76 -51.06 56.03
N PHE A 17 22.14 -51.17 54.76
CA PHE A 17 21.94 -50.10 53.78
C PHE A 17 20.55 -50.20 53.13
N SER A 18 19.80 -49.11 53.12
CA SER A 18 18.52 -49.02 52.42
C SER A 18 18.21 -47.62 51.89
N LEU A 19 17.50 -47.60 50.78
CA LEU A 19 17.00 -46.39 50.11
C LEU A 19 15.48 -46.34 50.25
N SER A 20 14.93 -45.16 50.57
CA SER A 20 13.47 -44.99 50.71
C SER A 20 12.69 -45.22 49.41
N GLN A 21 13.35 -45.09 48.26
CA GLN A 21 12.83 -45.38 46.94
C GLN A 21 13.95 -45.79 45.99
N LYS A 22 13.62 -46.58 44.97
CA LYS A 22 14.56 -47.04 43.94
C LYS A 22 14.33 -46.42 42.56
N GLU A 23 13.21 -45.72 42.38
CA GLU A 23 12.85 -45.08 41.13
C GLU A 23 12.29 -43.69 41.40
N VAL A 24 12.69 -42.72 40.58
CA VAL A 24 12.16 -41.34 40.57
C VAL A 24 11.78 -41.01 39.13
N ALA A 25 10.55 -40.54 38.93
CA ALA A 25 10.07 -40.10 37.63
C ALA A 25 9.67 -38.62 37.69
N THR A 26 10.06 -37.84 36.67
CA THR A 26 9.68 -36.42 36.57
C THR A 26 9.32 -36.01 35.15
N ASN A 27 8.60 -34.90 35.03
CA ASN A 27 8.25 -34.27 33.77
C ASN A 27 9.45 -33.51 33.18
N ALA A 28 9.30 -33.03 31.94
CA ALA A 28 10.33 -32.31 31.21
C ALA A 28 10.84 -31.03 31.89
N GLU A 29 10.06 -30.44 32.80
CA GLU A 29 10.46 -29.24 33.55
C GLU A 29 11.53 -29.52 34.62
N GLY A 30 11.71 -30.79 35.00
CA GLY A 30 12.60 -31.19 36.08
C GLY A 30 12.00 -30.90 37.45
N GLY A 31 12.85 -30.73 38.46
CA GLY A 31 12.39 -30.43 39.82
C GLY A 31 13.33 -30.94 40.90
N LYS A 32 12.80 -31.03 42.13
CA LYS A 32 13.50 -31.58 43.29
C LYS A 32 12.70 -32.71 43.90
N GLU A 33 13.38 -33.77 44.28
CA GLU A 33 12.79 -34.94 44.92
C GLU A 33 13.61 -35.32 46.16
N ASN A 34 12.94 -35.67 47.26
CA ASN A 34 13.61 -36.06 48.49
C ASN A 34 13.74 -37.59 48.58
N VAL A 35 14.91 -38.06 49.00
CA VAL A 35 15.25 -39.46 49.24
C VAL A 35 15.85 -39.58 50.62
N THR A 36 15.39 -40.55 51.41
CA THR A 36 16.06 -40.89 52.67
C THR A 36 16.99 -42.07 52.46
N VAL A 37 18.27 -41.88 52.80
CA VAL A 37 19.30 -42.93 52.80
C VAL A 37 19.52 -43.36 54.24
N THR A 38 19.33 -44.63 54.54
CA THR A 38 19.60 -45.20 55.87
C THR A 38 20.77 -46.16 55.77
N SER A 39 21.86 -45.86 56.47
CA SER A 39 23.08 -46.66 56.47
C SER A 39 23.78 -46.62 57.82
N ASP A 40 24.26 -47.76 58.30
CA ASP A 40 25.14 -47.89 59.47
C ASP A 40 26.62 -47.60 59.14
N VAL A 41 26.97 -47.54 57.85
CA VAL A 41 28.32 -47.20 57.36
C VAL A 41 28.33 -45.90 56.55
N GLU A 42 29.52 -45.33 56.35
CA GLU A 42 29.75 -44.20 55.42
C GLU A 42 29.38 -44.58 53.99
N TRP A 43 28.71 -43.66 53.29
CA TRP A 43 28.37 -43.84 51.89
C TRP A 43 28.68 -42.58 51.07
N VAL A 44 28.90 -42.77 49.77
CA VAL A 44 29.08 -41.71 48.78
C VAL A 44 28.12 -41.96 47.62
N ALA A 45 27.47 -40.91 47.12
CA ALA A 45 26.60 -40.94 45.96
C ALA A 45 27.30 -40.33 44.74
N LYS A 46 27.13 -40.97 43.58
CA LYS A 46 27.59 -40.45 42.29
C LYS A 46 26.44 -40.47 41.29
N THR A 47 26.29 -39.40 40.52
CA THR A 47 25.32 -39.32 39.44
C THR A 47 25.96 -39.73 38.12
N SER A 48 25.21 -40.43 37.26
CA SER A 48 25.70 -40.89 35.96
C SER A 48 25.73 -39.79 34.89
N GLU A 49 24.97 -38.71 35.10
CA GLU A 49 24.72 -37.67 34.11
C GLU A 49 24.76 -36.26 34.73
N PRO A 50 25.19 -35.23 33.99
CA PRO A 50 25.40 -33.88 34.53
C PRO A 50 24.12 -33.10 34.82
N TRP A 51 22.97 -33.50 34.27
CA TRP A 51 21.66 -32.88 34.52
C TRP A 51 20.98 -33.37 35.81
N LEU A 52 21.64 -34.29 36.52
CA LEU A 52 21.19 -34.90 37.75
C LEU A 52 22.20 -34.63 38.86
N ASN A 53 21.72 -34.05 39.97
CA ASN A 53 22.56 -33.72 41.12
C ASN A 53 21.92 -34.22 42.43
N ILE A 54 22.73 -34.50 43.44
CA ILE A 54 22.27 -34.96 44.75
C ILE A 54 23.02 -34.24 45.89
N SER A 55 22.28 -33.82 46.92
CA SER A 55 22.87 -33.15 48.08
C SER A 55 22.21 -33.61 49.40
N PRO A 56 22.99 -34.04 50.42
CA PRO A 56 24.43 -34.22 50.40
C PRO A 56 24.86 -35.45 49.55
N ALA A 57 26.03 -35.39 48.92
CA ALA A 57 26.57 -36.48 48.10
C ALA A 57 27.35 -37.54 48.91
N SER A 58 27.40 -37.40 50.23
CA SER A 58 27.97 -38.39 51.15
C SER A 58 27.33 -38.23 52.52
N GLY A 59 27.26 -39.30 53.30
CA GLY A 59 26.69 -39.25 54.64
C GLY A 59 26.87 -40.55 55.42
N THR A 60 26.32 -40.56 56.63
CA THR A 60 26.24 -41.70 57.56
C THR A 60 24.90 -41.64 58.30
N GLY A 61 24.39 -42.77 58.78
CA GLY A 61 23.10 -42.82 59.47
C GLY A 61 21.92 -42.60 58.53
N SER A 62 20.81 -42.11 59.09
CA SER A 62 19.61 -41.72 58.33
C SER A 62 19.76 -40.28 57.85
N THR A 63 19.96 -40.08 56.55
CA THR A 63 20.17 -38.77 55.92
C THR A 63 19.11 -38.52 54.85
N GLU A 64 18.48 -37.33 54.88
CA GLU A 64 17.61 -36.87 53.79
C GLU A 64 18.46 -36.18 52.71
N CYS A 65 18.40 -36.72 51.50
CA CYS A 65 19.09 -36.23 50.32
C CYS A 65 18.08 -35.60 49.36
N VAL A 66 18.42 -34.45 48.79
CA VAL A 66 17.63 -33.78 47.76
C VAL A 66 18.26 -34.08 46.40
N ILE A 67 17.51 -34.79 45.57
CA ILE A 67 17.81 -34.98 44.15
C ILE A 67 17.32 -33.75 43.40
N THR A 68 18.19 -33.08 42.64
CA THR A 68 17.83 -31.96 41.76
C THR A 68 17.98 -32.41 40.32
N ILE A 69 16.92 -32.24 39.54
CA ILE A 69 16.80 -32.67 38.15
C ILE A 69 16.61 -31.42 37.28
N ASP A 70 17.54 -31.16 36.37
CA ASP A 70 17.42 -30.04 35.43
C ASP A 70 16.32 -30.30 34.39
N ALA A 71 15.79 -29.23 33.78
CA ALA A 71 14.83 -29.34 32.69
C ALA A 71 15.41 -30.11 31.48
N ALA A 72 14.56 -30.87 30.79
CA ALA A 72 14.91 -31.60 29.57
C ALA A 72 15.27 -30.63 28.44
N LEU A 73 16.29 -30.98 27.66
CA LEU A 73 16.71 -30.23 26.47
C LEU A 73 16.27 -30.90 25.16
N LYS A 74 15.75 -32.13 25.23
CA LYS A 74 15.28 -32.95 24.10
C LYS A 74 13.85 -33.46 24.35
N ASN A 75 13.17 -33.86 23.30
CA ASN A 75 11.80 -34.43 23.37
C ASN A 75 11.80 -35.90 23.82
N GLU A 76 12.94 -36.58 23.80
CA GLU A 76 13.07 -37.98 24.17
C GLU A 76 13.13 -38.17 25.69
N VAL A 77 12.57 -39.29 26.16
CA VAL A 77 12.73 -39.73 27.55
C VAL A 77 14.21 -40.02 27.81
N ARG A 78 14.76 -39.44 28.88
CA ARG A 78 16.14 -39.71 29.31
C ARG A 78 16.16 -40.40 30.67
N ASN A 79 17.16 -41.25 30.85
CA ASN A 79 17.36 -42.01 32.08
C ASN A 79 18.74 -41.69 32.64
N ALA A 80 18.86 -41.63 33.96
CA ALA A 80 20.12 -41.55 34.67
C ALA A 80 20.02 -42.35 35.96
N GLU A 81 21.17 -42.55 36.59
CA GLU A 81 21.30 -43.34 37.80
C GLU A 81 22.07 -42.55 38.86
N ILE A 82 21.62 -42.70 40.10
CA ILE A 82 22.37 -42.26 41.29
C ILE A 82 22.86 -43.51 42.00
N CYS A 83 24.15 -43.76 41.91
CA CYS A 83 24.79 -44.92 42.54
C CYS A 83 25.28 -44.53 43.92
N PHE A 84 24.73 -45.17 44.96
CA PHE A 84 25.19 -45.06 46.33
C PHE A 84 26.16 -46.20 46.64
N ILE A 85 27.34 -45.86 47.14
CA ILE A 85 28.41 -46.80 47.44
C ILE A 85 28.66 -46.78 48.95
N PRO A 86 28.06 -47.70 49.71
CA PRO A 86 28.32 -47.85 51.15
C PRO A 86 29.65 -48.58 51.36
N LYS A 87 30.41 -48.16 52.36
CA LYS A 87 31.75 -48.69 52.65
C LYS A 87 31.69 -50.17 53.03
N GLY A 88 32.31 -51.02 52.21
CA GLY A 88 32.35 -52.48 52.42
C GLY A 88 31.08 -53.23 52.01
N GLN A 89 30.13 -52.58 51.33
CA GLN A 89 28.90 -53.20 50.82
C GLN A 89 28.78 -53.05 49.30
N ASN A 90 27.86 -53.82 48.71
CA ASN A 90 27.52 -53.66 47.30
C ASN A 90 26.79 -52.32 47.07
N PRO A 91 27.09 -51.61 45.97
CA PRO A 91 26.36 -50.41 45.62
C PRO A 91 24.86 -50.68 45.39
N ASP A 92 24.03 -49.71 45.74
CA ASP A 92 22.61 -49.69 45.38
C ASP A 92 22.31 -48.42 44.58
N THR A 93 21.30 -48.46 43.73
CA THR A 93 21.10 -47.42 42.71
C THR A 93 19.66 -46.95 42.69
N ILE A 94 19.48 -45.64 42.53
CA ILE A 94 18.19 -45.03 42.20
C ILE A 94 18.17 -44.74 40.70
N ARG A 95 17.18 -45.28 40.01
CA ARG A 95 16.93 -44.96 38.60
C ARG A 95 16.07 -43.71 38.50
N VAL A 96 16.53 -42.72 37.75
CA VAL A 96 15.81 -41.47 37.50
C VAL A 96 15.40 -41.43 36.05
N THR A 97 14.08 -41.35 35.79
CA THR A 97 13.52 -41.23 34.44
C THR A 97 12.87 -39.87 34.29
N GLN A 98 13.32 -39.08 33.31
CA GLN A 98 12.69 -37.80 32.98
C GLN A 98 12.06 -37.86 31.59
N LEU A 99 10.79 -37.43 31.51
CA LEU A 99 10.09 -37.28 30.24
C LEU A 99 10.64 -36.07 29.46
N GLY A 100 10.63 -36.12 28.12
CA GLY A 100 10.91 -34.96 27.29
C GLY A 100 9.69 -34.06 27.10
N TYR A 101 9.85 -32.89 26.48
CA TYR A 101 8.71 -32.04 26.15
C TYR A 101 7.88 -32.65 25.01
N ASP A 102 6.56 -32.66 25.17
CA ASP A 102 5.66 -33.01 24.07
C ASP A 102 5.76 -31.98 22.94
N LYS A 103 5.70 -32.47 21.70
CA LYS A 103 5.63 -31.61 20.51
C LYS A 103 4.29 -30.88 20.48
N MET A 104 4.32 -29.56 20.46
CA MET A 104 3.11 -28.74 20.54
C MET A 104 3.21 -27.46 19.71
N ILE A 105 2.07 -27.04 19.19
CA ILE A 105 1.82 -25.68 18.72
C ILE A 105 0.53 -25.22 19.41
N TYR A 106 0.70 -24.50 20.51
CA TYR A 106 -0.39 -23.97 21.32
C TYR A 106 -0.69 -22.53 20.94
N VAL A 107 -1.93 -22.28 20.54
CA VAL A 107 -2.43 -20.95 20.19
C VAL A 107 -3.19 -20.39 21.39
N LYS A 108 -2.72 -19.26 21.94
CA LYS A 108 -3.32 -18.68 23.15
C LYS A 108 -4.75 -18.19 22.96
N LYS A 109 -5.06 -17.62 21.79
CA LYS A 109 -6.38 -17.10 21.44
C LYS A 109 -6.80 -17.65 20.08
N THR A 110 -7.85 -18.46 20.07
CA THR A 110 -8.31 -19.20 18.88
C THR A 110 -9.38 -18.47 18.08
N GLU A 111 -9.87 -17.32 18.56
CA GLU A 111 -10.84 -16.48 17.85
C GLU A 111 -10.43 -15.00 17.86
N VAL A 112 -10.51 -14.36 16.69
CA VAL A 112 -10.26 -12.93 16.50
C VAL A 112 -11.46 -12.31 15.80
N LYS A 113 -12.01 -11.24 16.38
CA LYS A 113 -13.10 -10.45 15.78
C LYS A 113 -12.55 -9.10 15.35
N LEU A 114 -12.81 -8.74 14.10
CA LEU A 114 -12.35 -7.51 13.46
C LEU A 114 -13.56 -6.71 13.00
N LYS A 115 -13.47 -5.38 13.10
CA LYS A 115 -14.46 -4.50 12.50
C LYS A 115 -14.37 -4.54 10.98
N ALA A 116 -15.42 -4.07 10.32
CA ALA A 116 -15.41 -3.88 8.87
C ALA A 116 -14.28 -2.92 8.43
N SER A 117 -13.98 -1.90 9.23
CA SER A 117 -12.98 -0.87 8.93
C SER A 117 -12.33 -0.31 10.20
N GLU A 118 -11.05 0.04 10.10
CA GLU A 118 -10.25 0.79 11.08
C GLU A 118 -9.13 1.57 10.34
N PRO A 119 -8.58 2.64 10.95
CA PRO A 119 -7.34 3.27 10.50
C PRO A 119 -6.21 2.29 10.20
N TYR A 120 -5.49 2.52 9.10
CA TYR A 120 -4.45 1.62 8.57
C TYR A 120 -3.47 1.14 9.64
N GLU A 121 -3.01 2.05 10.51
CA GLU A 121 -2.06 1.75 11.59
C GLU A 121 -2.62 0.82 12.68
N LYS A 122 -3.94 0.67 12.76
CA LYS A 122 -4.65 -0.24 13.68
C LYS A 122 -5.08 -1.54 13.02
N ARG A 123 -4.90 -1.70 11.70
CA ARG A 123 -5.34 -2.89 10.97
C ARG A 123 -4.39 -4.08 11.12
N PHE A 124 -4.14 -4.48 12.36
CA PHE A 124 -3.36 -5.65 12.69
C PHE A 124 -3.88 -6.35 13.95
N PHE A 125 -3.51 -7.62 14.12
CA PHE A 125 -3.60 -8.31 15.41
C PHE A 125 -2.36 -9.17 15.65
N VAL A 126 -2.08 -9.47 16.91
CA VAL A 126 -0.94 -10.29 17.31
C VAL A 126 -1.44 -11.63 17.84
N ALA A 127 -0.99 -12.72 17.24
CA ALA A 127 -1.18 -14.07 17.74
C ALA A 127 0.00 -14.45 18.64
N GLU A 128 -0.29 -14.91 19.85
CA GLU A 128 0.71 -15.50 20.76
C GLU A 128 0.66 -17.02 20.61
N ILE A 129 1.76 -17.61 20.15
CA ILE A 129 1.88 -19.02 19.82
C ILE A 129 3.04 -19.62 20.60
N THR A 130 2.76 -20.60 21.45
CA THR A 130 3.78 -21.34 22.19
C THR A 130 4.09 -22.63 21.44
N THR A 131 5.34 -22.83 21.02
CA THR A 131 5.73 -23.98 20.21
C THR A 131 7.14 -24.46 20.51
N ASN A 132 7.38 -25.75 20.32
CA ASN A 132 8.72 -26.36 20.18
C ASN A 132 8.89 -27.05 18.81
N VAL A 133 7.96 -26.81 17.88
CA VAL A 133 7.90 -27.35 16.53
C VAL A 133 7.95 -26.20 15.50
N PRO A 134 8.76 -26.31 14.45
CA PRO A 134 8.73 -25.35 13.36
C PRO A 134 7.46 -25.53 12.51
N PHE A 135 6.84 -24.43 12.12
CA PHE A 135 5.61 -24.45 11.32
C PHE A 135 5.56 -23.35 10.27
N GLU A 136 4.75 -23.58 9.25
CA GLU A 136 4.32 -22.59 8.28
C GLU A 136 2.91 -22.10 8.61
N VAL A 137 2.61 -20.87 8.22
CA VAL A 137 1.29 -20.26 8.38
C VAL A 137 0.55 -20.33 7.06
N GLN A 138 -0.66 -20.89 7.08
CA GLN A 138 -1.54 -20.97 5.91
C GLN A 138 -2.89 -20.36 6.26
N THR A 139 -3.38 -19.47 5.40
CA THR A 139 -4.71 -18.86 5.56
C THR A 139 -5.69 -19.56 4.63
N GLU A 140 -6.77 -20.08 5.20
CA GLU A 140 -7.91 -20.67 4.51
C GLU A 140 -9.08 -19.69 4.63
N TYR A 141 -9.65 -19.24 3.51
CA TYR A 141 -10.81 -18.35 3.50
C TYR A 141 -12.08 -19.20 3.46
N LEU A 142 -13.01 -18.96 4.40
CA LEU A 142 -14.18 -19.81 4.63
C LEU A 142 -15.47 -19.24 4.04
N THR A 143 -15.45 -17.97 3.65
CA THR A 143 -16.61 -17.29 3.08
C THR A 143 -16.39 -17.12 1.58
N GLU A 144 -17.31 -17.65 0.80
CA GLU A 144 -17.33 -17.52 -0.65
C GLU A 144 -18.69 -16.98 -1.08
N LYS A 145 -18.69 -16.13 -2.11
CA LYS A 145 -19.90 -15.66 -2.78
C LYS A 145 -19.55 -15.37 -4.23
N ASP A 146 -20.44 -15.77 -5.13
CA ASP A 146 -20.29 -15.52 -6.55
C ASP A 146 -20.06 -14.03 -6.82
N ASP A 147 -19.10 -13.73 -7.69
CA ASP A 147 -18.72 -12.39 -8.16
C ASP A 147 -18.24 -11.40 -7.07
N VAL A 148 -17.88 -11.87 -5.88
CA VAL A 148 -17.34 -11.04 -4.79
C VAL A 148 -16.04 -11.62 -4.23
N LEU A 149 -14.96 -10.82 -4.24
CA LEU A 149 -13.66 -11.24 -3.69
C LEU A 149 -13.68 -11.16 -2.15
N LEU A 150 -13.72 -12.33 -1.50
CA LEU A 150 -13.72 -12.46 -0.03
C LEU A 150 -12.45 -13.12 0.52
N SER A 151 -11.41 -13.24 -0.31
CA SER A 151 -10.08 -13.79 0.04
C SER A 151 -9.01 -12.69 0.15
N ASP A 152 -7.78 -13.11 0.47
CA ASP A 152 -6.55 -12.32 0.47
C ASP A 152 -6.51 -11.06 1.35
N TRP A 153 -7.40 -10.99 2.34
CA TRP A 153 -7.53 -9.86 3.25
C TRP A 153 -6.78 -10.01 4.58
N ILE A 154 -6.10 -11.14 4.84
CA ILE A 154 -5.18 -11.30 5.97
C ILE A 154 -3.77 -11.52 5.43
N ARG A 155 -2.82 -10.70 5.87
CA ARG A 155 -1.45 -10.70 5.35
C ARG A 155 -0.44 -10.91 6.47
N LEU A 156 0.54 -11.79 6.20
CA LEU A 156 1.71 -11.97 7.05
C LEU A 156 2.93 -11.41 6.33
N GLU A 157 3.36 -10.21 6.72
CA GLU A 157 4.53 -9.58 6.10
C GLU A 157 5.80 -10.41 6.31
N ARG A 158 6.74 -10.34 5.35
CA ARG A 158 8.00 -11.08 5.41
C ARG A 158 8.76 -10.86 6.72
N LYS A 159 8.77 -9.63 7.23
CA LYS A 159 9.43 -9.25 8.50
C LYS A 159 8.77 -9.87 9.74
N ASN A 160 7.51 -10.29 9.62
CA ASN A 160 6.72 -10.88 10.70
C ASN A 160 6.68 -12.42 10.63
N LYS A 161 7.32 -13.05 9.63
CA LYS A 161 7.38 -14.51 9.55
C LYS A 161 8.15 -15.08 10.76
N PRO A 162 7.64 -16.15 11.39
CA PRO A 162 8.29 -16.73 12.56
C PRO A 162 9.66 -17.30 12.18
N SER A 163 10.65 -17.04 13.01
CA SER A 163 11.94 -17.72 12.97
C SER A 163 12.05 -18.66 14.16
N PHE A 164 12.57 -19.85 13.90
CA PHE A 164 12.64 -20.92 14.89
C PHE A 164 14.11 -21.15 15.24
N ASN A 165 14.50 -20.86 16.49
CA ASN A 165 15.77 -21.29 17.04
C ASN A 165 15.50 -22.44 18.03
N LEU A 166 15.33 -23.64 17.47
CA LEU A 166 14.92 -24.85 18.19
C LEU A 166 16.12 -25.76 18.52
N GLU A 167 17.22 -25.18 19.01
CA GLU A 167 18.33 -25.95 19.59
C GLU A 167 17.91 -26.70 20.88
N SER A 168 16.81 -26.26 21.50
CA SER A 168 16.19 -26.87 22.67
C SER A 168 14.76 -27.30 22.37
N ALA A 169 14.38 -28.46 22.90
CA ALA A 169 13.01 -28.98 22.93
C ALA A 169 12.02 -28.12 23.74
N ARG A 170 12.52 -27.13 24.50
CA ARG A 170 11.69 -26.30 25.35
C ARG A 170 10.75 -25.42 24.51
N PRO A 171 9.43 -25.44 24.78
CA PRO A 171 8.49 -24.56 24.10
C PRO A 171 8.83 -23.08 24.29
N GLN A 172 8.81 -22.32 23.19
CA GLN A 172 9.03 -20.89 23.15
C GLN A 172 7.77 -20.18 22.69
N THR A 173 7.50 -18.99 23.23
CA THR A 173 6.35 -18.18 22.82
C THR A 173 6.76 -17.15 21.78
N LEU A 174 6.14 -17.24 20.60
CA LEU A 174 6.30 -16.33 19.48
C LEU A 174 5.11 -15.36 19.43
N LYS A 175 5.40 -14.11 19.06
CA LYS A 175 4.38 -13.09 18.77
C LYS A 175 4.36 -12.84 17.27
N ILE A 176 3.32 -13.32 16.60
CA ILE A 176 3.18 -13.18 15.14
C ILE A 176 2.15 -12.09 14.85
N ARG A 177 2.56 -11.06 14.10
CA ARG A 177 1.70 -9.94 13.72
C ARG A 177 1.10 -10.18 12.33
N PHE A 178 -0.23 -10.19 12.27
CA PHE A 178 -1.03 -10.29 11.05
C PHE A 178 -1.63 -8.92 10.74
N GLU A 179 -1.44 -8.44 9.51
CA GLU A 179 -2.16 -7.27 8.98
C GLU A 179 -3.48 -7.72 8.35
N TRP A 180 -4.46 -6.84 8.27
CA TRP A 180 -5.74 -7.14 7.62
C TRP A 180 -6.29 -5.95 6.81
N ASP A 181 -7.12 -6.26 5.81
CA ASP A 181 -7.71 -5.26 4.92
C ASP A 181 -9.15 -4.94 5.31
N MET A 182 -9.61 -3.72 5.02
CA MET A 182 -11.02 -3.35 5.24
C MET A 182 -11.93 -4.34 4.51
N ASN A 183 -13.09 -4.65 5.10
CA ASN A 183 -14.12 -5.43 4.45
C ASN A 183 -15.12 -4.47 3.81
N PRO A 184 -15.05 -4.27 2.48
CA PRO A 184 -15.91 -3.33 1.84
C PRO A 184 -17.29 -3.93 1.53
N GLU A 185 -17.45 -5.23 1.77
CA GLU A 185 -18.63 -5.99 1.43
C GLU A 185 -19.63 -6.01 2.58
N TRP A 186 -20.91 -6.02 2.24
CA TRP A 186 -22.02 -6.18 3.17
C TRP A 186 -22.22 -7.63 3.67
N ILE A 187 -21.14 -8.41 3.58
CA ILE A 187 -21.09 -9.82 3.92
C ILE A 187 -20.01 -9.98 4.97
N GLN A 188 -20.36 -10.58 6.10
CA GLN A 188 -19.36 -10.97 7.09
C GLN A 188 -18.46 -12.02 6.45
N ARG A 189 -17.15 -11.85 6.56
CA ARG A 189 -16.17 -12.80 6.01
C ARG A 189 -15.37 -13.47 7.11
N GLU A 190 -15.07 -14.73 6.90
CA GLU A 190 -14.37 -15.59 7.84
C GLU A 190 -13.15 -16.21 7.20
N ALA A 191 -12.08 -16.31 7.98
CA ALA A 191 -10.86 -17.00 7.60
C ALA A 191 -10.36 -17.86 8.76
N LYS A 192 -9.51 -18.82 8.43
CA LYS A 192 -8.91 -19.75 9.36
C LYS A 192 -7.41 -19.76 9.13
N ILE A 193 -6.67 -19.38 10.15
CA ILE A 193 -5.21 -19.39 10.12
C ILE A 193 -4.76 -20.73 10.70
N ASN A 194 -4.24 -21.57 9.82
CA ASN A 194 -3.69 -22.87 10.12
C ASN A 194 -2.17 -22.76 10.33
N PHE A 195 -1.66 -23.49 11.32
CA PHE A 195 -0.22 -23.62 11.57
C PHE A 195 0.16 -25.05 11.20
N VAL A 196 0.94 -25.22 10.15
CA VAL A 196 1.25 -26.54 9.59
C VAL A 196 2.70 -26.87 9.93
N PRO A 197 2.97 -27.94 10.72
CA PRO A 197 4.33 -28.35 11.02
C PRO A 197 5.12 -28.61 9.74
N THR A 198 6.38 -28.16 9.69
CA THR A 198 7.21 -28.33 8.48
C THR A 198 7.88 -29.69 8.40
N GLN A 199 7.94 -30.43 9.51
CA GLN A 199 8.55 -31.74 9.57
C GLN A 199 7.50 -32.85 9.69
N GLU A 200 7.72 -33.96 8.99
CA GLU A 200 6.81 -35.12 8.99
C GLU A 200 6.61 -35.69 10.40
N SER A 201 7.68 -35.70 11.20
CA SER A 201 7.66 -36.24 12.56
C SER A 201 6.82 -35.45 13.56
N ASP A 202 6.32 -34.28 13.15
CA ASP A 202 5.60 -33.33 14.00
C ASP A 202 4.11 -33.23 13.64
N LYS A 203 3.65 -33.95 12.61
CA LYS A 203 2.26 -33.87 12.09
C LYS A 203 1.19 -34.32 13.07
N GLU A 204 1.55 -35.10 14.09
CA GLU A 204 0.61 -35.55 15.13
C GLU A 204 0.36 -34.51 16.21
N ALA A 205 1.06 -33.36 16.18
CA ALA A 205 0.79 -32.27 17.11
C ALA A 205 -0.68 -31.81 16.99
N LYS A 206 -1.38 -31.72 18.11
CA LYS A 206 -2.75 -31.19 18.14
C LYS A 206 -2.70 -29.67 18.00
N ILE A 207 -3.23 -29.16 16.88
CA ILE A 207 -3.16 -27.74 16.54
C ILE A 207 -4.57 -27.20 16.45
N THR A 208 -4.85 -26.14 17.22
CA THR A 208 -6.11 -25.41 17.08
C THR A 208 -5.86 -24.16 16.25
N PRO A 209 -6.49 -24.05 15.07
CA PRO A 209 -6.31 -22.89 14.20
C PRO A 209 -6.99 -21.66 14.79
N ILE A 210 -6.62 -20.47 14.30
CA ILE A 210 -7.30 -19.22 14.67
C ILE A 210 -8.45 -18.99 13.69
N LYS A 211 -9.67 -18.91 14.20
CA LYS A 211 -10.81 -18.39 13.45
C LYS A 211 -10.79 -16.87 13.49
N VAL A 212 -10.75 -16.23 12.34
CA VAL A 212 -10.82 -14.77 12.19
C VAL A 212 -12.15 -14.42 11.55
N ILE A 213 -12.91 -13.55 12.19
CA ILE A 213 -14.22 -13.08 11.75
C ILE A 213 -14.13 -11.57 11.56
N GLN A 214 -14.44 -11.10 10.36
CA GLN A 214 -14.50 -9.67 10.06
C GLN A 214 -15.94 -9.26 9.75
N GLU A 215 -16.41 -8.24 10.47
CA GLU A 215 -17.76 -7.69 10.31
C GLU A 215 -18.03 -7.20 8.87
N ALA A 216 -19.30 -7.25 8.48
CA ALA A 216 -19.80 -6.72 7.22
C ALA A 216 -19.82 -5.18 7.24
N SER A 217 -19.58 -4.57 6.08
CA SER A 217 -19.96 -3.18 5.86
C SER A 217 -21.49 -3.01 5.77
N PRO A 218 -22.01 -1.80 6.01
CA PRO A 218 -23.43 -1.54 5.85
C PRO A 218 -23.91 -1.77 4.40
N VAL A 219 -25.17 -2.20 4.24
CA VAL A 219 -25.80 -2.30 2.90
C VAL A 219 -26.14 -0.89 2.41
N ILE A 220 -25.64 -0.54 1.23
CA ILE A 220 -25.93 0.73 0.56
C ILE A 220 -27.06 0.52 -0.45
N THR A 221 -28.16 1.24 -0.28
CA THR A 221 -29.35 1.19 -1.15
C THR A 221 -29.28 2.25 -2.26
N ASP A 222 -29.98 2.05 -3.39
CA ASP A 222 -30.06 3.06 -4.47
C ASP A 222 -31.10 4.15 -4.16
N ASP A 223 -30.85 4.90 -3.08
CA ASP A 223 -31.69 6.01 -2.63
C ASP A 223 -30.85 7.07 -1.89
N ARG A 224 -31.50 8.12 -1.38
CA ARG A 224 -30.83 9.19 -0.64
C ARG A 224 -30.17 8.71 0.67
N SER A 225 -30.76 7.72 1.34
CA SER A 225 -30.19 7.16 2.56
C SER A 225 -28.93 6.34 2.25
N GLY A 226 -28.95 5.57 1.17
CA GLY A 226 -27.77 4.88 0.67
C GLY A 226 -26.66 5.85 0.25
N ASP A 227 -26.98 6.95 -0.44
CA ASP A 227 -25.99 7.99 -0.75
C ASP A 227 -25.31 8.55 0.51
N SER A 228 -26.10 8.86 1.54
CA SER A 228 -25.57 9.38 2.82
C SER A 228 -24.61 8.38 3.48
N LEU A 229 -24.96 7.10 3.45
CA LEU A 229 -24.17 6.02 4.02
C LEU A 229 -22.90 5.76 3.21
N ALA A 230 -22.98 5.81 1.88
CA ALA A 230 -21.83 5.72 0.99
C ALA A 230 -20.84 6.85 1.28
N ILE A 231 -21.29 8.10 1.40
CA ILE A 231 -20.43 9.25 1.72
C ILE A 231 -19.73 9.07 3.06
N LEU A 232 -20.46 8.70 4.11
CA LEU A 232 -19.87 8.48 5.44
C LEU A 232 -18.84 7.34 5.41
N THR A 233 -19.12 6.27 4.68
CA THR A 233 -18.20 5.13 4.52
C THR A 233 -16.95 5.53 3.73
N ILE A 234 -17.10 6.28 2.62
CA ILE A 234 -15.97 6.78 1.83
C ILE A 234 -15.10 7.69 2.70
N ARG A 235 -15.70 8.62 3.44
CA ARG A 235 -15.00 9.52 4.36
C ARG A 235 -14.16 8.75 5.38
N GLU A 236 -14.76 7.76 6.04
CA GLU A 236 -14.10 6.94 7.05
C GLU A 236 -12.89 6.23 6.45
N ARG A 237 -13.05 5.60 5.28
CA ARG A 237 -12.01 4.80 4.65
C ARG A 237 -10.89 5.61 4.01
N LEU A 238 -11.22 6.78 3.47
CA LEU A 238 -10.25 7.78 3.05
C LEU A 238 -9.49 8.40 4.22
N HIS A 239 -9.98 8.20 5.45
CA HIS A 239 -9.51 8.91 6.65
C HIS A 239 -9.50 10.43 6.42
N SER A 240 -10.54 10.93 5.75
CA SER A 240 -10.66 12.35 5.43
C SER A 240 -11.06 13.14 6.67
N GLU A 241 -10.38 14.26 6.89
CA GLU A 241 -10.67 15.18 8.01
C GLU A 241 -11.86 16.11 7.77
N VAL A 242 -12.49 16.05 6.60
CA VAL A 242 -13.72 16.78 6.29
C VAL A 242 -14.76 16.54 7.39
N ALA A 243 -15.35 17.59 7.93
CA ALA A 243 -16.38 17.49 8.95
C ALA A 243 -17.74 17.15 8.30
N ILE A 244 -18.38 16.09 8.79
CA ILE A 244 -19.76 15.75 8.42
C ILE A 244 -20.51 15.44 9.71
N ASP A 245 -21.61 16.15 9.95
CA ASP A 245 -22.55 15.82 11.01
C ASP A 245 -23.66 14.91 10.44
N PRO A 246 -23.63 13.60 10.74
CA PRO A 246 -24.64 12.67 10.23
C PRO A 246 -26.03 12.89 10.85
N SER A 247 -26.16 13.72 11.89
CA SER A 247 -27.45 14.09 12.48
C SER A 247 -28.17 15.20 11.70
N GLU A 248 -27.44 15.93 10.86
CA GLU A 248 -27.99 16.99 10.01
C GLU A 248 -28.46 16.45 8.66
N ASN A 249 -29.30 17.25 7.99
CA ASN A 249 -29.70 16.96 6.61
C ASN A 249 -28.49 17.12 5.68
N MET A 250 -28.34 16.22 4.70
CA MET A 250 -27.31 16.28 3.66
C MET A 250 -27.19 17.65 2.96
N ASN A 251 -28.25 18.45 2.91
CA ASN A 251 -28.21 19.82 2.38
C ASN A 251 -27.22 20.74 3.12
N TYR A 252 -26.86 20.42 4.36
CA TYR A 252 -25.93 21.19 5.18
C TYR A 252 -24.50 20.63 5.16
N TRP A 253 -24.26 19.51 4.46
CA TRP A 253 -22.93 18.94 4.35
C TRP A 253 -22.13 19.71 3.29
N GLU A 254 -21.16 20.50 3.74
CA GLU A 254 -20.33 21.37 2.87
C GLU A 254 -19.58 20.62 1.77
N CYS A 255 -19.33 19.33 1.97
CA CYS A 255 -18.59 18.50 1.04
C CYS A 255 -19.40 17.98 -0.15
N ILE A 256 -20.70 18.30 -0.23
CA ILE A 256 -21.56 17.84 -1.32
C ILE A 256 -22.46 18.94 -1.90
N SER A 257 -23.03 18.64 -3.07
CA SER A 257 -24.29 19.25 -3.51
C SER A 257 -25.25 18.17 -3.96
N LEU A 258 -26.54 18.48 -3.95
CA LEU A 258 -27.60 17.58 -4.40
C LEU A 258 -28.20 18.09 -5.70
N TRP A 259 -28.75 17.18 -6.50
CA TRP A 259 -29.55 17.54 -7.67
C TRP A 259 -30.85 18.23 -7.28
N GLU A 260 -31.17 19.32 -7.95
CA GLU A 260 -32.42 20.06 -7.80
C GLU A 260 -33.31 19.91 -9.05
N ARG A 261 -34.62 20.11 -8.88
CA ARG A 261 -35.57 20.06 -10.01
C ARG A 261 -35.29 21.14 -11.07
N THR A 262 -34.65 22.23 -10.67
CA THR A 262 -34.32 23.39 -11.51
C THR A 262 -33.00 23.23 -12.24
N ASP A 263 -32.25 22.15 -12.01
CA ASP A 263 -30.98 21.91 -12.68
C ASP A 263 -31.17 21.68 -14.18
N LYS A 264 -30.50 22.49 -14.99
CA LYS A 264 -30.60 22.45 -16.47
C LYS A 264 -30.25 21.07 -17.05
N ASN A 265 -29.35 20.34 -16.39
CA ASN A 265 -28.81 19.07 -16.85
C ASN A 265 -29.22 17.89 -15.95
N LEU A 266 -30.37 17.99 -15.27
CA LEU A 266 -30.88 16.92 -14.41
C LEU A 266 -30.96 15.59 -15.18
N PRO A 267 -30.29 14.51 -14.73
CA PRO A 267 -30.24 13.23 -15.46
C PRO A 267 -31.61 12.56 -15.64
N CYS A 268 -32.39 12.53 -14.56
CA CYS A 268 -33.74 11.98 -14.50
C CYS A 268 -34.44 12.47 -13.22
N GLN A 269 -35.75 12.21 -13.10
CA GLN A 269 -36.53 12.69 -11.96
C GLN A 269 -36.11 12.03 -10.63
N GLU A 270 -35.65 10.79 -10.69
CA GLU A 270 -35.15 10.01 -9.55
C GLU A 270 -33.80 10.53 -9.01
N ALA A 271 -33.08 11.34 -9.79
CA ALA A 271 -31.86 11.98 -9.35
C ALA A 271 -32.14 13.13 -8.36
N ILE A 272 -33.35 13.71 -8.33
CA ILE A 272 -33.66 14.86 -7.48
C ILE A 272 -33.40 14.52 -6.01
N GLY A 273 -32.51 15.30 -5.38
CA GLY A 273 -32.09 15.09 -4.01
C GLY A 273 -31.01 14.03 -3.80
N ARG A 274 -30.55 13.35 -4.86
CA ARG A 274 -29.38 12.48 -4.86
C ARG A 274 -28.11 13.32 -5.00
N VAL A 275 -26.96 12.72 -4.64
CA VAL A 275 -25.68 13.41 -4.65
C VAL A 275 -25.26 13.77 -6.07
N ARG A 276 -24.97 15.05 -6.29
CA ARG A 276 -24.49 15.61 -7.56
C ARG A 276 -22.99 15.86 -7.55
N SER A 277 -22.48 16.44 -6.48
CA SER A 277 -21.05 16.70 -6.30
C SER A 277 -20.60 16.17 -4.95
N LEU A 278 -19.36 15.68 -4.88
CA LEU A 278 -18.72 15.21 -3.66
C LEU A 278 -17.24 15.60 -3.65
N ASN A 279 -16.78 16.16 -2.53
CA ASN A 279 -15.41 16.59 -2.32
C ASN A 279 -14.83 16.03 -1.02
N PHE A 280 -13.68 15.35 -1.09
CA PHE A 280 -12.89 14.98 0.08
C PHE A 280 -11.49 15.58 0.01
N THR A 281 -11.03 16.11 1.13
CA THR A 281 -9.68 16.66 1.27
C THR A 281 -9.01 16.14 2.54
N MET A 282 -7.71 16.38 2.68
CA MET A 282 -6.91 16.06 3.87
C MET A 282 -7.02 14.56 4.22
N LEU A 283 -6.38 13.75 3.40
CA LEU A 283 -6.51 12.30 3.40
C LEU A 283 -5.30 11.63 4.06
N LYS A 284 -5.54 10.45 4.63
CA LYS A 284 -4.53 9.64 5.31
C LYS A 284 -4.67 8.18 4.92
N ILE A 285 -4.51 7.89 3.63
CA ILE A 285 -4.76 6.56 3.06
C ILE A 285 -3.60 6.07 2.18
N LYS A 286 -3.46 4.75 2.05
CA LYS A 286 -2.47 4.07 1.20
C LYS A 286 -3.10 3.17 0.15
N GLU A 287 -4.41 3.31 -0.05
CA GLU A 287 -5.24 2.42 -0.85
C GLU A 287 -6.01 3.24 -1.89
N SER A 288 -6.65 2.53 -2.82
CA SER A 288 -7.46 3.16 -3.86
C SER A 288 -8.70 3.87 -3.31
N ILE A 289 -9.39 4.61 -4.18
CA ILE A 289 -10.70 5.18 -3.84
C ILE A 289 -11.64 4.05 -3.40
N PRO A 290 -12.36 4.18 -2.27
CA PRO A 290 -13.25 3.14 -1.77
C PRO A 290 -14.35 2.78 -2.78
N GLN A 291 -14.68 1.48 -2.87
CA GLN A 291 -15.66 1.00 -3.84
C GLN A 291 -17.05 1.62 -3.69
N GLU A 292 -17.39 2.14 -2.52
CA GLU A 292 -18.69 2.74 -2.24
C GLU A 292 -19.02 3.90 -3.16
N VAL A 293 -17.99 4.50 -3.77
CA VAL A 293 -18.16 5.55 -4.77
C VAL A 293 -19.07 5.11 -5.92
N LYS A 294 -19.07 3.81 -6.29
CA LYS A 294 -19.91 3.27 -7.36
C LYS A 294 -21.42 3.38 -7.08
N TYR A 295 -21.81 3.46 -5.81
CA TYR A 295 -23.21 3.59 -5.41
C TYR A 295 -23.75 5.03 -5.55
N LEU A 296 -22.88 6.02 -5.72
CA LEU A 296 -23.26 7.42 -5.98
C LEU A 296 -23.66 7.60 -7.46
N LYS A 297 -24.72 6.89 -7.85
CA LYS A 297 -25.11 6.64 -9.25
C LYS A 297 -25.21 7.89 -10.12
N TYR A 298 -25.65 9.02 -9.57
CA TYR A 298 -25.88 10.28 -10.29
C TYR A 298 -24.78 11.33 -10.06
N LEU A 299 -23.62 10.92 -9.56
CA LEU A 299 -22.49 11.82 -9.31
C LEU A 299 -22.00 12.46 -10.61
N GLU A 300 -22.04 13.80 -10.67
CA GLU A 300 -21.55 14.61 -11.79
C GLU A 300 -20.13 15.11 -11.54
N THR A 301 -19.79 15.41 -10.29
CA THR A 301 -18.48 15.93 -9.88
C THR A 301 -17.92 15.13 -8.71
N PHE A 302 -16.70 14.63 -8.84
CA PHE A 302 -15.97 13.99 -7.76
C PHE A 302 -14.59 14.63 -7.60
N LYS A 303 -14.29 15.10 -6.39
CA LYS A 303 -13.01 15.72 -6.06
C LYS A 303 -12.41 15.03 -4.85
N VAL A 304 -11.16 14.61 -4.98
CA VAL A 304 -10.38 14.02 -3.90
C VAL A 304 -8.98 14.61 -3.97
N TYR A 305 -8.56 15.31 -2.91
CA TYR A 305 -7.28 16.00 -2.94
C TYR A 305 -6.49 15.97 -1.63
N GLY A 306 -5.17 15.85 -1.73
CA GLY A 306 -4.25 16.12 -0.63
C GLY A 306 -4.15 14.97 0.37
N ASN A 307 -3.42 13.93 0.00
CA ASN A 307 -3.07 12.79 0.81
C ASN A 307 -1.68 12.98 1.46
N GLU A 308 -1.55 12.58 2.72
CA GLU A 308 -0.28 12.71 3.43
C GLU A 308 0.83 11.89 2.79
N ASN A 309 2.03 12.48 2.72
CA ASN A 309 3.24 11.84 2.17
C ASN A 309 3.05 11.30 0.74
N THR A 310 2.23 11.99 -0.08
CA THR A 310 1.89 11.61 -1.45
C THR A 310 3.07 11.09 -2.26
N MET A 311 4.24 11.74 -2.21
CA MET A 311 5.41 11.32 -2.99
C MET A 311 5.93 9.90 -2.68
N LEU A 312 5.65 9.37 -1.49
CA LEU A 312 6.08 8.04 -1.04
C LEU A 312 5.08 6.93 -1.41
N LEU A 313 3.93 7.29 -1.99
CA LEU A 313 2.84 6.36 -2.29
C LEU A 313 2.93 5.83 -3.72
N ASP A 314 2.35 4.65 -3.94
CA ASP A 314 2.27 4.01 -5.25
C ASP A 314 0.90 3.35 -5.42
N ILE A 315 -0.13 4.18 -5.58
CA ILE A 315 -1.52 3.72 -5.60
C ILE A 315 -1.97 3.53 -7.06
N LYS A 316 -2.51 2.35 -7.36
CA LYS A 316 -3.25 2.10 -8.60
C LYS A 316 -4.73 2.38 -8.36
N LEU A 317 -5.34 3.17 -9.25
CA LEU A 317 -6.77 3.46 -9.17
C LEU A 317 -7.60 2.22 -9.50
N GLY A 318 -8.60 1.90 -8.67
CA GLY A 318 -9.54 0.81 -8.89
C GLY A 318 -10.60 1.15 -9.94
N SER A 319 -11.30 0.15 -10.44
CA SER A 319 -12.27 0.28 -11.54
C SER A 319 -13.64 0.80 -11.10
N GLU A 320 -13.89 0.96 -9.79
CA GLU A 320 -15.21 1.24 -9.23
C GLU A 320 -15.74 2.62 -9.62
N LEU A 321 -14.84 3.60 -9.79
CA LEU A 321 -15.19 4.91 -10.35
C LEU A 321 -15.75 4.80 -11.79
N CYS A 322 -15.32 3.80 -12.55
CA CYS A 322 -15.71 3.62 -13.95
C CYS A 322 -17.18 3.19 -14.12
N GLU A 323 -17.89 2.91 -13.03
CA GLU A 323 -19.33 2.65 -13.02
C GLU A 323 -20.18 3.94 -13.01
N LEU A 324 -19.57 5.11 -12.76
CA LEU A 324 -20.25 6.40 -12.68
C LEU A 324 -20.60 6.99 -14.05
N LYS A 325 -21.77 6.63 -14.57
CA LYS A 325 -22.23 6.99 -15.93
C LYS A 325 -22.53 8.47 -16.16
N TYR A 326 -22.61 9.28 -15.10
CA TYR A 326 -22.92 10.71 -15.19
C TYR A 326 -21.75 11.61 -14.80
N LEU A 327 -20.57 11.03 -14.50
CA LEU A 327 -19.41 11.77 -14.06
C LEU A 327 -18.86 12.63 -15.20
N LYS A 328 -18.78 13.94 -14.97
CA LYS A 328 -18.26 14.94 -15.92
C LYS A 328 -16.97 15.58 -15.44
N HIS A 329 -16.83 15.77 -14.13
CA HIS A 329 -15.68 16.44 -13.56
C HIS A 329 -15.04 15.54 -12.51
N LEU A 330 -13.83 15.06 -12.78
CA LEU A 330 -13.06 14.23 -11.87
C LEU A 330 -11.74 14.92 -11.52
N GLN A 331 -11.52 15.12 -10.23
CA GLN A 331 -10.24 15.56 -9.68
C GLN A 331 -9.75 14.53 -8.68
N ILE A 332 -8.59 13.95 -8.95
CA ILE A 332 -7.85 13.12 -8.00
C ILE A 332 -6.43 13.68 -7.96
N GLY A 333 -6.20 14.71 -7.16
CA GLY A 333 -4.92 15.41 -7.12
C GLY A 333 -4.17 15.18 -5.82
N GLY A 334 -2.84 15.10 -5.84
CA GLY A 334 -2.09 14.89 -4.60
C GLY A 334 -2.50 13.62 -3.85
N TYR A 335 -2.85 12.55 -4.57
CA TYR A 335 -3.37 11.32 -3.97
C TYR A 335 -2.29 10.23 -3.83
N GLY A 336 -1.29 10.28 -4.72
CA GLY A 336 -0.24 9.28 -4.82
C GLY A 336 -0.48 8.26 -5.92
N LEU A 337 -1.33 8.61 -6.91
CA LEU A 337 -1.64 7.73 -8.03
C LEU A 337 -0.41 7.51 -8.92
N SER A 338 -0.23 6.27 -9.38
CA SER A 338 0.78 5.92 -10.37
C SER A 338 0.21 5.16 -11.56
N GLY A 339 -1.11 4.96 -11.61
CA GLY A 339 -1.78 4.27 -12.70
C GLY A 339 -3.29 4.36 -12.61
N LEU A 340 -3.93 4.27 -13.79
CA LEU A 340 -5.37 4.20 -13.98
C LEU A 340 -5.76 2.76 -14.39
N PRO A 341 -7.00 2.31 -14.13
CA PRO A 341 -7.43 0.97 -14.54
C PRO A 341 -7.67 0.91 -16.06
N ASP A 342 -7.59 -0.28 -16.64
CA ASP A 342 -7.76 -0.50 -18.09
C ASP A 342 -9.15 -0.07 -18.59
N ASP A 343 -10.16 -0.13 -17.73
CA ASP A 343 -11.54 0.24 -18.04
C ASP A 343 -11.89 1.70 -17.71
N PHE A 344 -10.91 2.54 -17.37
CA PHE A 344 -11.11 3.98 -17.11
C PHE A 344 -11.80 4.70 -18.28
N GLY A 345 -11.58 4.21 -19.51
CA GLY A 345 -12.26 4.70 -20.71
C GLY A 345 -13.78 4.48 -20.75
N ARG A 346 -14.40 3.81 -19.77
CA ARG A 346 -15.87 3.73 -19.63
C ARG A 346 -16.51 5.06 -19.25
N LEU A 347 -15.74 6.00 -18.69
CA LEU A 347 -16.18 7.34 -18.30
C LEU A 347 -16.37 8.26 -19.54
N LYS A 348 -17.27 7.87 -20.45
CA LYS A 348 -17.51 8.57 -21.73
C LYS A 348 -18.08 9.97 -21.56
N THR A 349 -18.68 10.27 -20.41
CA THR A 349 -19.26 11.59 -20.08
C THR A 349 -18.25 12.58 -19.52
N LEU A 350 -17.00 12.17 -19.31
CA LEU A 350 -16.01 13.03 -18.67
C LEU A 350 -15.66 14.24 -19.56
N GLU A 351 -15.76 15.43 -18.98
CA GLU A 351 -15.48 16.72 -19.60
C GLU A 351 -14.20 17.37 -19.03
N SER A 352 -13.91 17.12 -17.76
CA SER A 352 -12.70 17.59 -17.07
C SER A 352 -12.07 16.47 -16.24
N LEU A 353 -10.77 16.28 -16.41
CA LEU A 353 -9.94 15.34 -15.65
C LEU A 353 -8.72 16.04 -15.08
N ASP A 354 -8.60 16.05 -13.76
CA ASP A 354 -7.45 16.56 -13.03
C ASP A 354 -6.74 15.45 -12.25
N LEU A 355 -5.51 15.16 -12.65
CA LEU A 355 -4.59 14.18 -12.08
C LEU A 355 -3.29 14.85 -11.58
N SER A 356 -3.36 16.13 -11.22
CA SER A 356 -2.24 16.93 -10.73
C SER A 356 -1.60 16.37 -9.45
N ALA A 357 -0.33 16.70 -9.24
CA ALA A 357 0.40 16.37 -8.02
C ALA A 357 0.41 14.86 -7.66
N ASN A 358 0.31 13.96 -8.64
CA ASN A 358 0.43 12.52 -8.43
C ASN A 358 1.83 12.00 -8.77
N ASN A 359 1.96 10.68 -8.94
CA ASN A 359 3.22 9.97 -9.10
C ASN A 359 3.26 9.14 -10.39
N PHE A 360 2.54 9.57 -11.44
CA PHE A 360 2.60 8.94 -12.75
C PHE A 360 4.03 9.02 -13.30
N THR A 361 4.50 7.95 -13.93
CA THR A 361 5.80 7.90 -14.61
C THR A 361 5.68 8.08 -16.12
N GLU A 362 4.48 7.84 -16.66
CA GLU A 362 4.13 7.94 -18.08
C GLU A 362 2.68 8.45 -18.21
N ILE A 363 2.29 8.83 -19.43
CA ILE A 363 0.88 9.10 -19.75
C ILE A 363 0.15 7.74 -19.89
N PRO A 364 -0.88 7.46 -19.07
CA PRO A 364 -1.60 6.19 -19.17
C PRO A 364 -2.24 6.02 -20.54
N ALA A 365 -2.01 4.88 -21.20
CA ALA A 365 -2.48 4.60 -22.57
C ALA A 365 -4.02 4.72 -22.74
N VAL A 366 -4.77 4.53 -21.66
CA VAL A 366 -6.23 4.70 -21.63
C VAL A 366 -6.65 6.16 -21.91
N LEU A 367 -5.79 7.15 -21.63
CA LEU A 367 -6.05 8.57 -21.86
C LEU A 367 -5.76 8.95 -23.31
N ASN A 368 -6.78 8.81 -24.15
CA ASN A 368 -6.76 9.22 -25.54
C ASN A 368 -8.15 9.65 -26.01
N GLN A 369 -8.21 10.36 -27.14
CA GLN A 369 -9.44 10.92 -27.69
C GLN A 369 -10.56 9.89 -27.98
N ASN A 370 -10.22 8.66 -28.34
CA ASN A 370 -11.22 7.62 -28.63
C ASN A 370 -11.91 7.15 -27.34
N ASN A 371 -11.15 7.11 -26.24
CA ASN A 371 -11.69 6.74 -24.95
C ASN A 371 -12.52 7.85 -24.31
N PHE A 372 -12.20 9.11 -24.60
CA PHE A 372 -12.75 10.28 -23.92
C PHE A 372 -13.23 11.34 -24.92
N PRO A 373 -14.33 11.08 -25.65
CA PRO A 373 -14.78 11.93 -26.75
C PRO A 373 -15.27 13.32 -26.32
N ASN A 374 -15.71 13.46 -25.06
CA ASN A 374 -16.24 14.71 -24.49
C ASN A 374 -15.23 15.47 -23.62
N LEU A 375 -14.01 14.95 -23.43
CA LEU A 375 -13.03 15.55 -22.55
C LEU A 375 -12.47 16.82 -23.19
N LYS A 376 -12.55 17.91 -22.44
CA LYS A 376 -12.11 19.25 -22.83
C LYS A 376 -10.92 19.73 -22.00
N LYS A 377 -10.86 19.32 -20.73
CA LYS A 377 -9.79 19.73 -19.81
C LYS A 377 -9.03 18.52 -19.28
N LEU A 378 -7.71 18.55 -19.42
CA LEU A 378 -6.81 17.53 -18.90
C LEU A 378 -5.64 18.17 -18.14
N VAL A 379 -5.51 17.83 -16.86
CA VAL A 379 -4.49 18.41 -15.96
C VAL A 379 -3.57 17.33 -15.43
N PHE A 380 -2.27 17.51 -15.66
CA PHE A 380 -1.19 16.60 -15.27
C PHE A 380 -0.01 17.34 -14.61
N ASN A 381 -0.19 18.56 -14.15
CA ASN A 381 0.92 19.32 -13.57
C ASN A 381 1.45 18.69 -12.27
N GLY A 382 2.75 18.83 -12.04
CA GLY A 382 3.35 18.47 -10.76
C GLY A 382 3.39 16.97 -10.48
N ASN A 383 3.41 16.12 -11.50
CA ASN A 383 3.58 14.68 -11.32
C ASN A 383 5.05 14.34 -11.00
N ARG A 384 5.52 14.77 -9.82
CA ARG A 384 6.91 14.63 -9.35
C ARG A 384 6.94 13.94 -7.99
N ARG A 385 7.73 12.86 -7.88
CA ARG A 385 8.03 12.19 -6.60
C ARG A 385 9.15 12.89 -5.85
N TRP A 386 10.19 13.31 -6.58
CA TRP A 386 11.33 14.04 -6.02
C TRP A 386 11.54 15.31 -6.82
N THR A 387 12.02 16.37 -6.18
CA THR A 387 12.50 17.57 -6.88
C THR A 387 13.96 17.38 -7.24
N ILE A 388 14.26 17.40 -8.53
CA ILE A 388 15.64 17.42 -9.05
C ILE A 388 15.82 18.63 -9.96
N SER A 389 17.02 19.22 -9.95
CA SER A 389 17.38 20.36 -10.80
C SER A 389 18.28 19.95 -11.98
N ASN A 390 18.77 18.71 -12.01
CA ASN A 390 19.63 18.20 -13.06
C ASN A 390 19.26 16.74 -13.37
N LEU A 391 18.82 16.48 -14.60
CA LEU A 391 18.44 15.13 -15.05
C LEU A 391 19.64 14.20 -15.31
N GLN A 392 20.87 14.70 -15.20
CA GLN A 392 22.09 13.89 -15.20
C GLN A 392 22.41 13.29 -13.82
N ASP A 393 21.72 13.72 -12.76
CA ASP A 393 21.91 13.14 -11.43
C ASP A 393 21.50 11.66 -11.43
N THR A 394 22.43 10.79 -11.06
CA THR A 394 22.22 9.34 -11.01
C THR A 394 21.68 8.86 -9.67
N LYS A 395 21.41 9.78 -8.73
CA LYS A 395 20.85 9.46 -7.42
C LYS A 395 19.51 8.71 -7.50
N TYR A 396 18.71 9.02 -8.52
CA TYR A 396 17.42 8.38 -8.76
C TYR A 396 17.34 7.91 -10.21
N ASN A 397 16.68 6.78 -10.46
CA ASN A 397 16.33 6.37 -11.80
C ASN A 397 15.26 7.31 -12.36
N LYS A 398 15.63 8.09 -13.38
CA LYS A 398 14.77 9.10 -14.00
C LYS A 398 13.51 8.51 -14.65
N ASP A 399 13.51 7.24 -15.02
CA ASP A 399 12.37 6.64 -15.73
C ASP A 399 11.37 5.96 -14.78
N THR A 400 11.75 5.74 -13.52
CA THR A 400 10.90 5.00 -12.56
C THR A 400 10.70 5.67 -11.21
N GLU A 401 11.60 6.56 -10.79
CA GLU A 401 11.64 7.05 -9.40
C GLU A 401 11.32 8.53 -9.23
N ILE A 402 11.44 9.36 -10.27
CA ILE A 402 11.32 10.82 -10.13
C ILE A 402 9.92 11.38 -10.41
N GLY A 403 9.07 10.64 -11.13
CA GLY A 403 7.74 11.08 -11.57
C GLY A 403 7.61 11.06 -13.09
N LEU A 404 6.75 11.92 -13.65
CA LEU A 404 6.40 11.95 -15.07
C LEU A 404 7.56 12.52 -15.88
N HIS A 405 8.43 11.62 -16.34
CA HIS A 405 9.58 11.90 -17.17
C HIS A 405 9.36 11.35 -18.57
N MET A 406 9.58 12.19 -19.58
CA MET A 406 9.46 11.80 -20.98
C MET A 406 10.57 12.45 -21.77
N ASN A 407 11.35 11.65 -22.51
CA ASN A 407 12.42 12.15 -23.36
C ASN A 407 11.95 12.21 -24.81
N LEU A 408 11.52 13.38 -25.27
CA LEU A 408 10.95 13.58 -26.59
C LEU A 408 11.97 13.36 -27.74
N ASN A 409 13.27 13.37 -27.45
CA ASN A 409 14.29 13.02 -28.44
C ASN A 409 14.46 11.50 -28.62
N GLN A 410 13.97 10.69 -27.67
CA GLN A 410 14.05 9.22 -27.71
C GLN A 410 12.69 8.60 -28.05
N THR A 411 11.63 9.09 -27.41
CA THR A 411 10.26 8.57 -27.53
C THR A 411 9.27 9.70 -27.90
N PRO A 412 9.45 10.38 -29.04
CA PRO A 412 8.61 11.52 -29.43
C PRO A 412 7.12 11.18 -29.55
N ASN A 413 6.78 9.90 -29.78
CA ASN A 413 5.40 9.48 -29.95
C ASN A 413 4.62 9.33 -28.64
N GLU A 414 5.27 9.32 -27.48
CA GLU A 414 4.59 9.18 -26.18
C GLU A 414 3.74 10.40 -25.82
N ILE A 415 4.05 11.58 -26.38
CA ILE A 415 3.23 12.79 -26.18
C ILE A 415 2.05 12.90 -27.16
N ASN A 416 2.06 12.13 -28.26
CA ASN A 416 1.06 12.22 -29.32
C ASN A 416 -0.39 11.99 -28.85
N PRO A 417 -0.69 11.09 -27.90
CA PRO A 417 -2.05 10.95 -27.36
C PRO A 417 -2.61 12.25 -26.77
N LEU A 418 -1.75 13.20 -26.39
CA LEU A 418 -2.14 14.51 -25.87
C LEU A 418 -2.15 15.58 -26.97
N PHE A 419 -1.08 15.70 -27.75
CA PHE A 419 -0.95 16.78 -28.75
C PHE A 419 -1.84 16.57 -29.99
N LEU A 420 -2.21 15.33 -30.29
CA LEU A 420 -3.12 15.03 -31.42
C LEU A 420 -4.58 14.94 -30.98
N TRP A 421 -4.89 15.33 -29.73
CA TRP A 421 -6.24 15.27 -29.19
C TRP A 421 -7.03 16.52 -29.57
N GLU A 422 -7.78 16.44 -30.66
CA GLU A 422 -8.39 17.64 -31.27
C GLU A 422 -9.46 18.31 -30.40
N ASN A 423 -10.14 17.57 -29.53
CA ASN A 423 -11.24 18.09 -28.71
C ASN A 423 -10.80 18.78 -27.41
N LEU A 424 -9.52 18.71 -27.03
CA LEU A 424 -9.04 19.37 -25.80
C LEU A 424 -9.03 20.89 -25.99
N GLU A 425 -9.58 21.57 -24.99
CA GLU A 425 -9.58 23.02 -24.85
C GLU A 425 -8.53 23.48 -23.82
N GLU A 426 -8.16 22.62 -22.88
CA GLU A 426 -7.18 22.92 -21.84
C GLU A 426 -6.28 21.70 -21.55
N LEU A 427 -4.96 21.90 -21.65
CA LEU A 427 -3.94 20.91 -21.32
C LEU A 427 -2.86 21.53 -20.43
N ILE A 428 -2.76 21.03 -19.20
CA ILE A 428 -1.77 21.52 -18.22
C ILE A 428 -0.72 20.44 -17.97
N LEU A 429 0.52 20.69 -18.42
CA LEU A 429 1.66 19.79 -18.25
C LEU A 429 2.83 20.44 -17.48
N SER A 430 2.58 21.57 -16.82
CA SER A 430 3.59 22.29 -16.04
C SER A 430 4.24 21.44 -14.96
N TYR A 431 5.48 21.78 -14.61
CA TYR A 431 6.14 21.23 -13.43
C TYR A 431 6.25 19.69 -13.46
N ASN A 432 6.61 19.13 -14.62
CA ASN A 432 6.93 17.70 -14.83
C ASN A 432 8.39 17.55 -15.27
N TYR A 433 8.78 16.38 -15.79
CA TYR A 433 10.11 16.10 -16.30
C TYR A 433 10.10 15.81 -17.81
N LEU A 434 9.31 16.56 -18.59
CA LEU A 434 9.38 16.49 -20.05
C LEU A 434 10.71 17.11 -20.51
N GLU A 435 11.52 16.35 -21.24
CA GLU A 435 12.83 16.78 -21.76
C GLU A 435 12.96 16.61 -23.27
N GLY A 436 13.94 17.32 -23.85
CA GLY A 436 14.22 17.27 -25.27
C GLY A 436 13.39 18.26 -26.10
N THR A 437 13.35 18.04 -27.41
CA THR A 437 12.72 18.96 -28.37
C THR A 437 11.29 18.54 -28.68
N LEU A 438 10.40 19.53 -28.73
CA LEU A 438 9.01 19.32 -29.10
C LEU A 438 8.91 18.81 -30.55
N PRO A 439 8.02 17.85 -30.86
CA PRO A 439 7.89 17.34 -32.23
C PRO A 439 7.41 18.42 -33.23
N GLU A 440 7.99 18.43 -34.43
CA GLU A 440 7.65 19.38 -35.50
C GLU A 440 6.34 19.03 -36.23
N TYR A 441 6.00 17.74 -36.29
CA TYR A 441 4.82 17.20 -36.99
C TYR A 441 4.71 17.58 -38.48
N GLU A 442 5.84 17.68 -39.20
CA GLU A 442 5.85 18.06 -40.63
C GLU A 442 5.03 17.13 -41.54
N ASP A 443 4.90 15.85 -41.17
CA ASP A 443 4.13 14.85 -41.92
C ASP A 443 2.63 14.84 -41.55
N MET A 444 2.20 15.63 -40.56
CA MET A 444 0.80 15.70 -40.14
C MET A 444 -0.02 16.62 -41.06
N PRO A 445 -1.34 16.39 -41.23
CA PRO A 445 -2.18 17.26 -42.04
C PRO A 445 -2.09 18.72 -41.60
N ALA A 446 -1.82 19.61 -42.55
CA ALA A 446 -1.87 21.05 -42.33
C ALA A 446 -3.33 21.56 -42.24
N TYR A 447 -3.51 22.78 -41.75
CA TYR A 447 -4.80 23.47 -41.78
C TYR A 447 -5.29 23.66 -43.24
N THR A 448 -6.59 23.47 -43.43
CA THR A 448 -7.32 23.88 -44.64
C THR A 448 -8.26 25.04 -44.32
N ASP A 449 -8.74 25.76 -45.34
CA ASP A 449 -9.75 26.83 -45.15
C ASP A 449 -10.99 26.31 -44.40
N ALA A 450 -11.42 25.08 -44.72
CA ALA A 450 -12.54 24.42 -44.05
C ALA A 450 -12.25 24.11 -42.57
N ASP A 451 -10.99 23.81 -42.22
CA ASP A 451 -10.59 23.68 -40.82
C ASP A 451 -10.64 25.04 -40.11
N LEU A 452 -10.17 26.12 -40.75
CA LEU A 452 -10.19 27.45 -40.14
C LEU A 452 -11.60 27.88 -39.77
N GLU A 453 -12.55 27.73 -40.69
CA GLU A 453 -13.97 28.00 -40.44
C GLU A 453 -14.55 27.10 -39.34
N LYS A 454 -14.19 25.81 -39.33
CA LYS A 454 -14.68 24.84 -38.36
C LYS A 454 -14.25 25.15 -36.93
N TYR A 455 -12.98 25.48 -36.71
CA TYR A 455 -12.42 25.61 -35.35
C TYR A 455 -12.43 27.05 -34.83
N PHE A 456 -12.32 28.05 -35.70
CA PHE A 456 -12.17 29.46 -35.31
C PHE A 456 -13.36 30.35 -35.71
N GLY A 457 -14.33 29.80 -36.44
CA GLY A 457 -15.58 30.47 -36.80
C GLY A 457 -15.60 31.06 -38.20
N GLU A 458 -16.76 31.60 -38.58
CA GLU A 458 -16.97 32.24 -39.88
C GLU A 458 -15.98 33.40 -40.09
N HIS A 459 -15.45 33.55 -41.30
CA HIS A 459 -14.43 34.55 -41.66
C HIS A 459 -13.05 34.37 -41.01
N ALA A 460 -12.76 33.23 -40.37
CA ALA A 460 -11.44 32.94 -39.81
C ALA A 460 -10.31 33.04 -40.85
N THR A 461 -10.60 32.75 -42.13
CA THR A 461 -9.66 32.90 -43.26
C THR A 461 -9.12 34.32 -43.37
N ASP A 462 -9.91 35.34 -43.07
CA ASP A 462 -9.49 36.75 -43.20
C ASP A 462 -8.31 37.09 -42.27
N THR A 463 -8.15 36.32 -41.18
CA THR A 463 -7.05 36.50 -40.21
C THR A 463 -6.02 35.39 -40.26
N LEU A 464 -6.44 34.14 -40.48
CA LEU A 464 -5.63 32.94 -40.24
C LEU A 464 -5.12 32.25 -41.53
N SER A 465 -5.32 32.85 -42.72
CA SER A 465 -4.83 32.28 -44.00
C SER A 465 -3.34 31.93 -44.00
N TYR A 466 -2.52 32.62 -43.20
CA TYR A 466 -1.09 32.29 -43.02
C TYR A 466 -0.88 30.81 -42.65
N LEU A 467 -1.77 30.20 -41.87
CA LEU A 467 -1.70 28.79 -41.47
C LEU A 467 -1.75 27.85 -42.68
N VAL A 468 -2.65 28.15 -43.64
CA VAL A 468 -2.85 27.35 -44.84
C VAL A 468 -1.72 27.61 -45.84
N GLU A 469 -1.38 28.88 -46.07
CA GLU A 469 -0.34 29.31 -47.02
C GLU A 469 1.05 28.75 -46.67
N ASN A 470 1.33 28.58 -45.37
CA ASN A 470 2.61 28.09 -44.87
C ASN A 470 2.59 26.62 -44.45
N ASN A 471 1.51 25.88 -44.77
CA ASN A 471 1.34 24.46 -44.44
C ASN A 471 1.60 24.17 -42.95
N ILE A 472 1.04 24.98 -42.05
CA ILE A 472 1.21 24.80 -40.61
C ILE A 472 0.43 23.54 -40.19
N PRO A 473 1.09 22.56 -39.52
CA PRO A 473 0.42 21.35 -39.04
C PRO A 473 -0.76 21.67 -38.12
N LYS A 474 -1.88 20.97 -38.33
CA LYS A 474 -3.07 21.09 -37.49
C LYS A 474 -2.91 20.27 -36.21
N ILE A 475 -2.42 20.93 -35.16
CA ILE A 475 -2.14 20.33 -33.85
C ILE A 475 -2.95 21.08 -32.78
N MET A 476 -3.68 20.34 -31.94
CA MET A 476 -4.58 20.84 -30.89
C MET A 476 -5.48 22.02 -31.30
N PRO A 477 -6.28 21.92 -32.39
CA PRO A 477 -6.98 23.06 -32.99
C PRO A 477 -8.02 23.75 -32.08
N ASN A 478 -8.53 23.09 -31.03
CA ASN A 478 -9.46 23.69 -30.05
C ASN A 478 -8.77 24.22 -28.79
N MET A 479 -7.43 24.20 -28.71
CA MET A 479 -6.70 24.50 -27.49
C MET A 479 -6.76 25.98 -27.13
N LYS A 480 -7.35 26.28 -25.98
CA LYS A 480 -7.49 27.64 -25.43
C LYS A 480 -6.52 27.89 -24.28
N HIS A 481 -6.04 26.84 -23.62
CA HIS A 481 -5.08 26.98 -22.52
C HIS A 481 -4.07 25.83 -22.52
N LEU A 482 -2.82 26.14 -22.83
CA LEU A 482 -1.70 25.19 -22.80
C LEU A 482 -0.63 25.66 -21.82
N THR A 483 -0.15 24.74 -20.98
CA THR A 483 1.01 25.01 -20.12
C THR A 483 2.08 23.92 -20.26
N LEU A 484 3.32 24.36 -20.48
CA LEU A 484 4.51 23.52 -20.63
C LEU A 484 5.68 23.99 -19.75
N ASN A 485 5.51 25.08 -18.99
CA ASN A 485 6.54 25.68 -18.14
C ASN A 485 7.02 24.75 -17.02
N LEU A 486 8.18 25.05 -16.47
CA LEU A 486 8.83 24.29 -15.40
C LEU A 486 9.09 22.82 -15.80
N ASN A 487 9.32 22.55 -17.08
CA ASN A 487 9.84 21.28 -17.58
C ASN A 487 11.33 21.41 -17.94
N PHE A 488 11.88 20.42 -18.64
CA PHE A 488 13.27 20.32 -19.08
C PHE A 488 13.39 20.40 -20.61
N LEU A 489 12.46 21.10 -21.27
CA LEU A 489 12.40 21.20 -22.72
C LEU A 489 13.58 22.01 -23.28
N THR A 490 14.11 21.56 -24.42
CA THR A 490 15.26 22.15 -25.12
C THR A 490 15.02 22.22 -26.62
N GLY A 491 15.86 22.96 -27.35
CA GLY A 491 15.77 23.06 -28.80
C GLY A 491 14.77 24.11 -29.29
N PRO A 492 14.45 24.12 -30.59
CA PRO A 492 13.51 25.08 -31.15
C PRO A 492 12.06 24.73 -30.79
N MET A 493 11.23 25.75 -30.64
CA MET A 493 9.78 25.63 -30.67
C MET A 493 9.31 25.39 -32.10
N PRO A 494 8.40 24.42 -32.31
CA PRO A 494 7.91 24.07 -33.63
C PRO A 494 6.92 25.11 -34.15
N LYS A 495 6.74 25.14 -35.49
CA LYS A 495 5.88 26.14 -36.15
C LYS A 495 4.42 26.08 -35.68
N TRP A 496 3.88 24.88 -35.47
CA TRP A 496 2.50 24.71 -35.02
C TRP A 496 2.24 25.37 -33.66
N LEU A 497 3.26 25.45 -32.80
CA LEU A 497 3.17 26.11 -31.50
C LEU A 497 3.30 27.63 -31.64
N LEU A 498 4.33 28.09 -32.35
CA LEU A 498 4.63 29.52 -32.55
C LEU A 498 3.53 30.30 -33.25
N TYR A 499 2.80 29.63 -34.15
CA TYR A 499 1.69 30.19 -34.93
C TYR A 499 0.33 29.64 -34.50
N HIS A 500 0.20 29.06 -33.30
CA HIS A 500 -1.11 28.63 -32.83
C HIS A 500 -2.05 29.85 -32.66
N PRO A 501 -3.32 29.82 -33.12
CA PRO A 501 -4.23 30.99 -33.04
C PRO A 501 -4.50 31.53 -31.63
N HIS A 502 -4.31 30.69 -30.62
CA HIS A 502 -4.43 31.04 -29.19
C HIS A 502 -3.07 31.22 -28.49
N PHE A 503 -1.95 31.30 -29.22
CA PHE A 503 -0.61 31.31 -28.62
C PHE A 503 -0.42 32.42 -27.58
N LEU A 504 -0.90 33.64 -27.87
CA LEU A 504 -0.82 34.77 -26.92
C LEU A 504 -1.81 34.64 -25.76
N ASP A 505 -2.97 33.99 -25.98
CA ASP A 505 -3.95 33.70 -24.91
C ASP A 505 -3.34 32.73 -23.85
N TRP A 506 -2.26 32.01 -24.18
CA TRP A 506 -1.57 31.12 -23.26
C TRP A 506 -0.52 31.81 -22.38
N PHE A 507 -0.34 33.13 -22.46
CA PHE A 507 0.71 33.85 -21.72
C PHE A 507 2.10 33.18 -21.85
N PRO A 508 2.63 33.07 -23.09
CA PRO A 508 3.72 32.15 -23.39
C PRO A 508 5.01 32.46 -22.63
N GLU A 509 5.23 33.71 -22.21
CA GLU A 509 6.38 34.11 -21.38
C GLU A 509 6.40 33.39 -20.03
N ILE A 510 5.23 33.12 -19.45
CA ILE A 510 5.09 32.52 -18.12
C ILE A 510 4.82 31.02 -18.23
N LEU A 511 3.92 30.62 -19.14
CA LEU A 511 3.37 29.27 -19.16
C LEU A 511 3.99 28.35 -20.22
N ILE A 512 4.81 28.90 -21.14
CA ILE A 512 5.54 28.12 -22.15
C ILE A 512 7.05 28.29 -21.99
N PHE A 513 7.58 29.52 -22.07
CA PHE A 513 9.02 29.79 -22.15
C PHE A 513 9.76 29.55 -20.83
N ASN A 514 9.09 29.76 -19.69
CA ASN A 514 9.68 29.66 -18.36
C ASN A 514 9.93 28.20 -17.95
N GLN A 515 10.97 27.59 -18.51
CA GLN A 515 11.39 26.23 -18.16
C GLN A 515 12.16 26.19 -16.83
N GLN A 516 12.51 25.00 -16.33
CA GLN A 516 13.15 24.86 -15.01
C GLN A 516 14.44 25.71 -14.93
N GLU A 517 14.47 26.64 -13.97
CA GLU A 517 15.56 27.60 -13.82
C GLU A 517 16.89 26.90 -13.48
N ASN A 518 17.98 27.32 -14.13
CA ASN A 518 19.33 26.80 -13.92
C ASN A 518 19.45 25.26 -14.02
N ALA A 519 18.59 24.64 -14.83
CA ALA A 519 18.52 23.19 -15.00
C ALA A 519 19.20 22.70 -16.29
N PHE A 520 19.53 21.42 -16.28
CA PHE A 520 20.11 20.69 -17.40
C PHE A 520 19.29 19.45 -17.71
N ASP A 521 19.08 19.19 -19.00
CA ASP A 521 18.48 17.95 -19.47
C ASP A 521 19.44 16.75 -19.26
N SER A 522 18.99 15.54 -19.58
CA SER A 522 19.80 14.33 -19.38
C SER A 522 21.06 14.27 -20.26
N LYS A 523 21.18 15.13 -21.29
CA LYS A 523 22.39 15.30 -22.11
C LYS A 523 23.28 16.45 -21.64
N GLY A 524 22.90 17.17 -20.59
CA GLY A 524 23.66 18.30 -20.06
C GLY A 524 23.43 19.59 -20.86
N VAL A 525 22.36 19.67 -21.64
CA VAL A 525 21.99 20.89 -22.35
C VAL A 525 21.23 21.81 -21.39
N PRO A 526 21.56 23.11 -21.32
CA PRO A 526 20.78 24.07 -20.55
C PRO A 526 19.32 24.09 -21.03
N VAL A 527 18.40 23.95 -20.09
CA VAL A 527 16.96 23.91 -20.33
C VAL A 527 16.46 25.30 -20.76
N LYS A 528 16.02 25.42 -22.03
CA LYS A 528 15.38 26.61 -22.64
C LYS A 528 15.07 26.35 -24.11
N PHE A 529 14.12 27.11 -24.66
CA PHE A 529 13.92 27.16 -26.11
C PHE A 529 14.99 28.01 -26.80
N SER A 530 15.52 27.52 -27.91
CA SER A 530 16.61 28.19 -28.64
C SER A 530 16.15 29.34 -29.54
N ASN A 531 14.88 29.33 -29.95
CA ASN A 531 14.25 30.32 -30.82
C ASN A 531 13.15 31.12 -30.11
N GLN A 532 13.27 31.32 -28.79
CA GLN A 532 12.35 32.17 -28.04
C GLN A 532 12.25 33.57 -28.69
N PRO A 533 11.06 34.01 -29.12
CA PRO A 533 10.87 35.34 -29.70
C PRO A 533 11.26 36.45 -28.73
N ILE A 534 11.87 37.52 -29.24
CA ILE A 534 12.19 38.74 -28.46
C ILE A 534 10.93 39.59 -28.27
N ASN A 535 10.03 39.55 -29.24
CA ASN A 535 8.72 40.20 -29.24
C ASN A 535 7.75 39.35 -30.10
N PHE A 536 6.49 39.80 -30.21
CA PHE A 536 5.44 39.09 -30.95
C PHE A 536 5.13 39.72 -32.33
N ASP A 537 6.03 40.54 -32.89
CA ASP A 537 5.78 41.17 -34.20
C ASP A 537 5.57 40.14 -35.31
N TYR A 538 6.35 39.05 -35.30
CA TYR A 538 6.19 37.94 -36.26
C TYR A 538 4.77 37.32 -36.22
N TYR A 539 4.15 37.30 -35.04
CA TYR A 539 2.82 36.74 -34.83
C TYR A 539 1.75 37.66 -35.42
N PHE A 540 1.92 38.98 -35.28
CA PHE A 540 1.03 39.96 -35.88
C PHE A 540 1.27 40.13 -37.39
N GLU A 541 2.46 39.86 -37.89
CA GLU A 541 2.71 39.75 -39.34
C GLU A 541 1.96 38.55 -39.94
N ALA A 542 1.92 37.43 -39.22
CA ALA A 542 1.15 36.24 -39.61
C ALA A 542 -0.36 36.44 -39.45
N PHE A 543 -0.81 37.13 -38.37
CA PHE A 543 -2.22 37.37 -38.04
C PHE A 543 -2.50 38.87 -37.83
N PRO A 544 -2.59 39.67 -38.92
CA PRO A 544 -2.67 41.13 -38.82
C PRO A 544 -3.83 41.66 -37.97
N LEU A 545 -5.00 41.01 -38.06
CA LEU A 545 -6.20 41.42 -37.32
C LEU A 545 -6.12 41.10 -35.82
N TYR A 546 -5.15 40.30 -35.37
CA TYR A 546 -4.92 40.04 -33.95
C TYR A 546 -4.16 41.16 -33.24
N ARG A 547 -3.51 42.08 -33.97
CA ARG A 547 -2.82 43.21 -33.35
C ARG A 547 -3.75 44.02 -32.45
N ASP A 548 -4.92 44.39 -32.95
CA ASP A 548 -5.93 45.15 -32.19
C ASP A 548 -6.55 44.35 -31.03
N LYS A 549 -6.52 43.01 -31.10
CA LYS A 549 -7.00 42.13 -30.01
C LYS A 549 -6.09 42.19 -28.79
N TYR A 550 -4.77 42.29 -28.99
CA TYR A 550 -3.78 42.13 -27.92
C TYR A 550 -2.99 43.40 -27.60
N GLU A 551 -2.85 44.33 -28.53
CA GLU A 551 -2.30 45.66 -28.27
C GLU A 551 -3.43 46.57 -27.76
N MET A 552 -3.56 46.69 -26.44
CA MET A 552 -4.46 47.66 -25.81
C MET A 552 -4.09 49.08 -26.27
N ASN A 553 -5.01 49.78 -26.95
CA ASN A 553 -5.00 51.24 -26.97
C ASN A 553 -5.02 51.71 -25.51
N GLY A 554 -4.05 52.53 -25.11
CA GLY A 554 -3.64 52.79 -23.72
C GLY A 554 -4.65 53.44 -22.74
N ASP A 555 -5.95 53.20 -22.87
CA ASP A 555 -7.01 53.78 -22.03
C ASP A 555 -7.91 52.75 -21.31
N ALA A 556 -7.65 51.44 -21.40
CA ALA A 556 -8.40 50.44 -20.64
C ALA A 556 -7.59 49.94 -19.43
N GLU A 557 -7.89 50.49 -18.25
CA GLU A 557 -7.43 49.98 -16.96
C GLU A 557 -7.77 48.49 -16.79
N SER A 558 -6.85 47.81 -16.13
CA SER A 558 -6.83 46.38 -15.82
C SER A 558 -8.15 45.80 -15.30
N GLU A 559 -8.69 44.82 -16.02
CA GLU A 559 -9.40 43.70 -15.42
C GLU A 559 -8.56 42.44 -15.66
N LEU A 560 -7.67 42.15 -14.70
CA LEU A 560 -7.09 40.81 -14.57
C LEU A 560 -8.25 39.85 -14.25
N PRO A 561 -8.43 38.75 -14.99
CA PRO A 561 -9.38 37.71 -14.59
C PRO A 561 -8.95 37.18 -13.22
N GLU A 562 -9.90 37.11 -12.28
CA GLU A 562 -9.68 36.48 -10.98
C GLU A 562 -9.08 35.07 -11.18
N ALA A 563 -7.97 34.83 -10.47
CA ALA A 563 -7.29 33.56 -10.43
C ALA A 563 -8.27 32.43 -10.08
N LEU A 564 -8.31 31.38 -10.90
CA LEU A 564 -9.00 30.11 -10.65
C LEU A 564 -8.02 29.08 -10.09
#